data_AF-A0A182M472-F1
#
_entry.id   AF-A0A182M472-F1
#
_cell.length_a   1.000
_cell.length_b   1.000
_cell.length_c   1.000
_cell.angle_alpha   90.00
_cell.angle_beta   90.00
_cell.angle_gamma   90.00
#
_symmetry.space_group_name_H-M   'P 1'
#
loop_
_entity.id
_entity.type
_entity.pdbx_description
1 polymer ?
#
loop_
_entity_poly.entity_id
_entity_poly.type
_entity_poly.pdbx_seq_one_letter_code
_entity_poly.pdbx_strand_id
1 'polypeptide(L)'
;MDNKIQVVYNRIDESFKKLSEQLQNITTSTAQRFTELEQKQGRRSENSGVYIMQPDASNNLTFEVSRDWTNNHGFGDNWIVFQRRLDGSVNFFRNWTEYKQGFGDLRGEHWLGLEKLHAILKTRRHELLIVLEDFDGVIAYAHYDNFQIGNESEKYVLKSVGRYSGTAGDSIAYQRDEEFSTYDQDNDKAPFHCALSYFLFVRWSKSVEAAVMITKTKGLAHDGGDDDW
;
A
#
# COMPACT_ATOMS: atom_id res chain seq x y z
N MET A 1 -39.20 41.66 -47.69
CA MET A 1 -40.02 41.15 -46.57
C MET A 1 -39.09 40.79 -45.40
N ASP A 2 -38.05 41.59 -45.14
CA ASP A 2 -36.77 40.99 -44.71
C ASP A 2 -36.25 41.43 -43.34
N ASN A 3 -36.81 42.50 -42.75
CA ASN A 3 -36.27 43.04 -41.50
C ASN A 3 -36.69 42.22 -40.25
N LYS A 4 -37.90 41.63 -40.26
CA LYS A 4 -38.40 40.84 -39.12
C LYS A 4 -37.66 39.50 -38.97
N ILE A 5 -37.27 38.87 -40.09
CA ILE A 5 -36.53 37.61 -40.08
C ILE A 5 -35.12 37.83 -39.55
N GLN A 6 -34.44 38.91 -39.96
CA GLN A 6 -33.10 39.24 -39.46
C GLN A 6 -33.08 39.50 -37.94
N VAL A 7 -34.10 40.17 -37.40
CA VAL A 7 -34.22 40.40 -35.95
C VAL A 7 -34.38 39.09 -35.17
N VAL A 8 -35.11 38.12 -35.72
CA VAL A 8 -35.27 36.79 -35.10
C VAL A 8 -33.95 36.02 -35.11
N TYR A 9 -33.22 36.03 -36.22
CA TYR A 9 -31.88 35.40 -36.31
C TYR A 9 -30.91 36.00 -35.29
N ASN A 10 -30.84 37.33 -35.20
CA ASN A 10 -29.92 37.98 -34.25
C ASN A 10 -30.25 37.62 -32.80
N ARG A 11 -31.54 37.55 -32.42
CA ARG A 11 -31.96 37.11 -31.07
C ARG A 11 -31.60 35.65 -30.79
N ILE A 12 -31.73 34.79 -31.79
CA ILE A 12 -31.37 33.38 -31.67
C ILE A 12 -29.86 33.24 -31.47
N ASP A 13 -29.05 33.97 -32.25
CA ASP A 13 -27.59 33.93 -32.18
C ASP A 13 -27.07 34.47 -30.83
N GLU A 14 -27.63 35.58 -30.33
CA GLU A 14 -27.34 36.07 -28.99
C GLU A 14 -27.71 35.06 -27.89
N SER A 15 -28.85 34.39 -28.05
CA SER A 15 -29.29 33.37 -27.08
C SER A 15 -28.37 32.15 -27.08
N PHE A 16 -27.93 31.69 -28.27
CA PHE A 16 -26.96 30.60 -28.39
C PHE A 16 -25.60 30.98 -27.81
N LYS A 17 -25.11 32.20 -28.08
CA LYS A 17 -23.87 32.69 -27.51
C LYS A 17 -23.93 32.72 -25.97
N LYS A 18 -25.01 33.24 -25.41
CA LYS A 18 -25.23 33.28 -23.95
C LYS A 18 -25.31 31.88 -23.34
N LEU A 19 -25.98 30.94 -24.02
CA LEU A 19 -26.04 29.54 -23.58
C LEU A 19 -24.66 28.88 -23.63
N SER A 20 -23.88 29.14 -24.67
CA SER A 20 -22.51 28.61 -24.80
C SER A 20 -21.60 29.14 -23.69
N GLU A 21 -21.69 30.43 -23.37
CA GLU A 21 -20.94 31.03 -22.25
C GLU A 21 -21.35 30.40 -20.91
N GLN A 22 -22.64 30.16 -20.70
CA GLN A 22 -23.13 29.48 -19.49
C GLN A 22 -22.61 28.04 -19.37
N LEU A 23 -22.65 27.28 -20.47
CA LEU A 23 -22.14 25.90 -20.50
C LEU A 23 -20.64 25.86 -20.22
N GLN A 24 -19.89 26.81 -20.77
CA GLN A 24 -18.45 26.90 -20.53
C GLN A 24 -18.16 27.24 -19.06
N ASN A 25 -18.88 28.20 -18.48
CA ASN A 25 -18.76 28.52 -17.05
C ASN A 25 -19.08 27.33 -16.13
N ILE A 26 -20.13 26.56 -16.45
CA ILE A 26 -20.49 25.35 -15.70
C ILE A 26 -19.38 24.30 -15.81
N THR A 27 -18.86 24.07 -17.02
CA THR A 27 -17.81 23.09 -17.28
C THR A 27 -16.55 23.45 -16.48
N THR A 28 -16.12 24.72 -16.55
CA THR A 28 -14.97 25.23 -15.79
C THR A 28 -15.18 25.13 -14.28
N SER A 29 -16.36 25.51 -13.78
CA SER A 29 -16.68 25.43 -12.35
C SER A 29 -16.71 23.98 -11.85
N THR A 30 -17.18 23.05 -12.67
CA THR A 30 -17.23 21.62 -12.33
C THR A 30 -15.82 21.03 -12.27
N ALA A 31 -14.97 21.34 -13.26
CA ALA A 31 -13.56 20.92 -13.25
C ALA A 31 -12.81 21.47 -12.04
N GLN A 32 -13.01 22.75 -11.69
CA GLN A 32 -12.41 23.36 -10.50
C GLN A 32 -12.85 22.66 -9.21
N ARG A 33 -14.16 22.41 -9.05
CA ARG A 33 -14.69 21.67 -7.89
C ARG A 33 -14.10 20.27 -7.78
N PHE A 34 -13.92 19.58 -8.92
CA PHE A 34 -13.32 18.25 -8.93
C PHE A 34 -11.87 18.30 -8.42
N THR A 35 -11.06 19.22 -8.95
CA THR A 35 -9.68 19.43 -8.48
C THR A 35 -9.62 19.80 -6.99
N GLU A 36 -10.53 20.67 -6.51
CA GLU A 36 -10.61 21.01 -5.08
C GLU A 36 -10.95 19.80 -4.20
N LEU A 37 -11.82 18.90 -4.67
CA LEU A 37 -12.19 17.68 -3.96
C LEU A 37 -11.01 16.70 -3.92
N GLU A 38 -10.30 16.52 -5.02
CA GLU A 38 -9.09 15.70 -5.08
C GLU A 38 -8.01 16.23 -4.12
N GLN A 39 -7.79 17.55 -4.09
CA GLN A 39 -6.84 18.18 -3.16
C GLN A 39 -7.27 18.02 -1.69
N LYS A 40 -8.57 18.23 -1.38
CA LYS A 40 -9.09 18.04 -0.02
C LYS A 40 -8.97 16.58 0.42
N GLN A 41 -9.21 15.64 -0.49
CA GLN A 41 -9.06 14.21 -0.23
C GLN A 41 -7.59 13.85 0.01
N GLY A 42 -6.66 14.37 -0.81
CA GLY A 42 -5.21 14.22 -0.62
C GLY A 42 -4.74 14.73 0.74
N ARG A 43 -5.09 15.98 1.10
CA ARG A 43 -4.72 16.57 2.42
C ARG A 43 -5.32 15.83 3.60
N ARG A 44 -6.54 15.29 3.47
CA ARG A 44 -7.17 14.48 4.53
C ARG A 44 -6.42 13.16 4.74
N SER A 45 -5.92 12.58 3.65
CA SER A 45 -5.09 11.38 3.64
C SER A 45 -3.72 11.62 4.27
N GLU A 46 -3.10 12.76 3.99
CA GLU A 46 -1.85 13.23 4.63
C GLU A 46 -1.98 13.34 6.14
N ASN A 47 -3.08 13.93 6.61
CA ASN A 47 -3.30 14.10 8.04
C ASN A 47 -3.68 12.80 8.78
N SER A 48 -4.17 11.78 8.07
CA SER A 48 -4.60 10.51 8.69
C SER A 48 -3.55 9.41 8.62
N GLY A 49 -2.55 9.54 7.74
CA GLY A 49 -1.61 8.47 7.39
C GLY A 49 -2.24 7.32 6.61
N VAL A 50 -3.54 7.39 6.28
CA VAL A 50 -4.30 6.32 5.59
C VAL A 50 -4.77 6.80 4.23
N TYR A 51 -4.61 5.96 3.22
CA TYR A 51 -4.79 6.28 1.80
C TYR A 51 -5.54 5.18 1.06
N ILE A 52 -6.41 5.58 0.14
CA ILE A 52 -7.00 4.62 -0.81
C ILE A 52 -5.92 4.26 -1.84
N MET A 53 -5.67 2.96 -1.99
CA MET A 53 -4.77 2.38 -2.96
C MET A 53 -5.55 1.60 -4.01
N GLN A 54 -5.11 1.74 -5.27
CA GLN A 54 -5.47 0.87 -6.37
C GLN A 54 -4.19 0.22 -6.89
N PRO A 55 -3.91 -1.06 -6.57
CA PRO A 55 -2.66 -1.69 -6.97
C PRO A 55 -2.49 -1.80 -8.49
N ASP A 56 -3.58 -2.04 -9.20
CA ASP A 56 -3.61 -2.27 -10.62
C ASP A 56 -4.73 -1.44 -11.25
N ALA A 57 -4.37 -0.47 -12.09
CA ALA A 57 -5.31 0.45 -12.73
C ALA A 57 -6.27 -0.26 -13.71
N SER A 58 -5.94 -1.46 -14.17
CA SER A 58 -6.82 -2.27 -15.02
C SER A 58 -7.93 -2.97 -14.23
N ASN A 59 -7.82 -3.00 -12.90
CA ASN A 59 -8.75 -3.65 -12.00
C ASN A 59 -9.42 -2.62 -11.10
N ASN A 60 -10.72 -2.76 -10.84
CA ASN A 60 -11.48 -1.86 -9.95
C ASN A 60 -11.26 -2.17 -8.45
N LEU A 61 -10.22 -2.92 -8.09
CA LEU A 61 -9.93 -3.27 -6.70
C LEU A 61 -9.26 -2.08 -6.01
N THR A 62 -9.94 -1.52 -5.02
CA THR A 62 -9.42 -0.43 -4.18
C THR A 62 -9.56 -0.78 -2.70
N PHE A 63 -8.63 -0.33 -1.88
CA PHE A 63 -8.67 -0.51 -0.43
C PHE A 63 -7.76 0.51 0.27
N GLU A 64 -8.00 0.71 1.57
CA GLU A 64 -7.19 1.60 2.39
C GLU A 64 -5.86 0.94 2.80
N VAL A 65 -4.79 1.74 2.83
CA VAL A 65 -3.46 1.37 3.32
C VAL A 65 -2.91 2.48 4.20
N SER A 66 -2.10 2.11 5.20
CA SER A 66 -1.27 3.07 5.92
C SER A 66 -0.02 3.38 5.11
N ARG A 67 0.43 4.65 5.12
CA ARG A 67 1.69 5.08 4.52
C ARG A 67 2.59 5.75 5.56
N ASP A 68 3.85 5.32 5.62
CA ASP A 68 4.90 6.04 6.31
C ASP A 68 5.56 7.04 5.36
N TRP A 69 5.45 8.33 5.71
CA TRP A 69 6.08 9.43 4.97
C TRP A 69 7.37 9.90 5.62
N THR A 70 7.75 9.30 6.74
CA THR A 70 9.03 9.59 7.37
C THR A 70 10.16 8.93 6.58
N ASN A 71 11.36 9.50 6.67
CA ASN A 71 12.59 8.89 6.16
C ASN A 71 13.56 8.64 7.32
N ASN A 72 13.03 8.38 8.52
CA ASN A 72 13.84 8.24 9.73
C ASN A 72 14.72 6.98 9.70
N HIS A 73 14.30 5.97 8.93
CA HIS A 73 15.04 4.74 8.71
C HIS A 73 16.03 4.81 7.53
N GLY A 74 16.09 5.92 6.77
CA GLY A 74 17.09 6.13 5.72
C GLY A 74 16.87 5.39 4.40
N PHE A 75 15.65 4.90 4.13
CA PHE A 75 15.31 4.17 2.90
C PHE A 75 14.35 4.93 1.96
N GLY A 76 14.28 6.25 2.13
CA GLY A 76 13.32 7.12 1.47
C GLY A 76 11.97 7.15 2.18
N ASP A 77 10.99 7.74 1.54
CA ASP A 77 9.65 7.99 2.08
C ASP A 77 8.57 7.22 1.29
N ASN A 78 7.31 7.48 1.67
CA ASN A 78 6.09 7.08 0.96
C ASN A 78 5.84 5.58 0.89
N TRP A 79 5.91 4.99 2.06
CA TRP A 79 6.04 3.59 2.14
C TRP A 79 4.75 2.92 2.70
N ILE A 80 4.19 1.91 2.02
CA ILE A 80 3.01 1.13 2.45
C ILE A 80 3.28 0.22 3.66
N VAL A 81 2.61 0.50 4.78
CA VAL A 81 2.68 -0.31 5.99
C VAL A 81 1.63 -1.43 5.90
N PHE A 82 2.07 -2.69 5.85
CA PHE A 82 1.15 -3.83 5.82
C PHE A 82 1.01 -4.52 7.18
N GLN A 83 1.95 -4.29 8.09
CA GLN A 83 1.82 -4.70 9.48
C GLN A 83 2.48 -3.64 10.38
N ARG A 84 1.87 -3.39 11.53
CA ARG A 84 2.44 -2.52 12.56
C ARG A 84 2.11 -3.04 13.94
N ARG A 85 3.11 -3.09 14.81
CA ARG A 85 3.03 -3.31 16.26
C ARG A 85 3.54 -2.08 16.97
N LEU A 86 2.87 -1.69 18.06
CA LEU A 86 3.17 -0.51 18.85
C LEU A 86 2.97 -0.86 20.34
N ASP A 87 1.71 -0.97 20.75
CA ASP A 87 1.30 -0.99 22.16
C ASP A 87 0.64 -2.31 22.60
N GLY A 88 0.48 -3.27 21.68
CA GLY A 88 -0.23 -4.53 21.94
C GLY A 88 -1.76 -4.39 22.03
N SER A 89 -2.34 -3.27 21.57
CA SER A 89 -3.80 -3.06 21.54
C SER A 89 -4.54 -4.05 20.63
N VAL A 90 -3.86 -4.67 19.67
CA VAL A 90 -4.45 -5.63 18.74
C VAL A 90 -3.91 -7.03 18.98
N ASN A 91 -4.82 -8.00 19.15
CA ASN A 91 -4.47 -9.41 19.20
C ASN A 91 -4.10 -9.93 17.79
N PHE A 92 -2.91 -10.53 17.65
CA PHE A 92 -2.42 -11.17 16.42
C PHE A 92 -2.58 -12.69 16.42
N PHE A 93 -3.05 -13.31 17.51
CA PHE A 93 -3.45 -14.72 17.50
C PHE A 93 -4.83 -14.85 16.84
N ARG A 94 -4.82 -14.93 15.51
CA ARG A 94 -5.99 -14.86 14.62
C ARG A 94 -6.04 -16.02 13.64
N ASN A 95 -7.24 -16.33 13.14
CA ASN A 95 -7.45 -17.43 12.20
C ASN A 95 -7.00 -17.08 10.77
N TRP A 96 -7.00 -18.08 9.88
CA TRP A 96 -6.66 -17.90 8.46
C TRP A 96 -7.48 -16.81 7.78
N THR A 97 -8.79 -16.79 8.03
CA THR A 97 -9.72 -15.85 7.39
C THR A 97 -9.41 -14.41 7.78
N GLU A 98 -9.10 -14.16 9.05
CA GLU A 98 -8.70 -12.84 9.55
C GLU A 98 -7.35 -12.42 8.98
N TYR A 99 -6.36 -13.31 8.91
CA TYR A 99 -5.07 -13.02 8.26
C TYR A 99 -5.20 -12.78 6.76
N LYS A 100 -6.15 -13.45 6.10
CA LYS A 100 -6.48 -13.23 4.70
C LYS A 100 -7.06 -11.83 4.46
N GLN A 101 -8.03 -11.43 5.28
CA GLN A 101 -8.80 -10.19 5.10
C GLN A 101 -8.13 -8.93 5.67
N GLY A 102 -7.33 -9.10 6.73
CA GLY A 102 -6.78 -8.00 7.52
C GLY A 102 -7.57 -7.73 8.81
N PHE A 103 -6.91 -7.13 9.78
CA PHE A 103 -7.47 -6.76 11.08
C PHE A 103 -6.69 -5.61 11.73
N GLY A 104 -7.27 -4.99 12.76
CA GLY A 104 -6.69 -3.84 13.47
C GLY A 104 -7.09 -2.50 12.85
N ASP A 105 -6.37 -1.43 13.23
CA ASP A 105 -6.57 -0.07 12.74
C ASP A 105 -5.35 0.37 11.93
N LEU A 106 -5.55 0.77 10.67
CA LEU A 106 -4.47 1.28 9.81
C LEU A 106 -3.75 2.51 10.41
N ARG A 107 -4.38 3.22 11.35
CA ARG A 107 -3.77 4.35 12.08
C ARG A 107 -2.94 3.91 13.29
N GLY A 108 -3.03 2.64 13.68
CA GLY A 108 -2.35 2.05 14.84
C GLY A 108 -1.81 0.66 14.52
N GLU A 109 -1.99 -0.30 15.45
CA GLU A 109 -1.62 -1.70 15.20
C GLU A 109 -2.56 -2.37 14.20
N HIS A 110 -2.00 -3.05 13.20
CA HIS A 110 -2.80 -3.72 12.18
C HIS A 110 -2.03 -4.80 11.41
N TRP A 111 -2.81 -5.60 10.70
CA TRP A 111 -2.42 -6.46 9.60
C TRP A 111 -3.28 -6.12 8.38
N LEU A 112 -2.67 -5.77 7.25
CA LEU A 112 -3.39 -5.31 6.06
C LEU A 112 -4.28 -6.40 5.44
N GLY A 113 -3.83 -7.65 5.51
CA GLY A 113 -4.48 -8.81 4.88
C GLY A 113 -3.65 -9.39 3.74
N LEU A 114 -3.52 -10.71 3.70
CA LEU A 114 -2.72 -11.43 2.70
C LEU A 114 -3.23 -11.21 1.27
N GLU A 115 -4.55 -11.11 1.06
CA GLU A 115 -5.11 -10.87 -0.28
C GLU A 115 -4.72 -9.49 -0.82
N LYS A 116 -4.83 -8.46 0.03
CA LYS A 116 -4.43 -7.09 -0.32
C LYS A 116 -2.92 -7.02 -0.55
N LEU A 117 -2.13 -7.67 0.31
CA LEU A 117 -0.68 -7.71 0.17
C LEU A 117 -0.25 -8.41 -1.13
N HIS A 118 -0.81 -9.59 -1.43
CA HIS A 118 -0.56 -10.29 -2.69
C HIS A 118 -0.98 -9.45 -3.91
N ALA A 119 -2.13 -8.77 -3.84
CA ALA A 119 -2.58 -7.88 -4.92
C ALA A 119 -1.63 -6.71 -5.18
N ILE A 120 -0.95 -6.20 -4.15
CA ILE A 120 0.12 -5.21 -4.30
C ILE A 120 1.35 -5.86 -4.94
N LEU A 121 1.85 -6.93 -4.33
CA LEU A 121 3.13 -7.55 -4.66
C LEU A 121 3.19 -8.11 -6.09
N LYS A 122 2.06 -8.57 -6.64
CA LYS A 122 2.01 -9.11 -8.00
C LYS A 122 2.20 -8.08 -9.12
N THR A 123 2.05 -6.79 -8.82
CA THR A 123 1.99 -5.73 -9.86
C THR A 123 3.35 -5.38 -10.45
N ARG A 124 4.40 -5.51 -9.64
CA ARG A 124 5.80 -5.20 -10.00
C ARG A 124 6.73 -5.71 -8.92
N ARG A 125 8.04 -5.54 -9.13
CA ARG A 125 9.03 -5.80 -8.09
C ARG A 125 8.88 -4.80 -6.94
N HIS A 126 8.90 -5.32 -5.73
CA HIS A 126 8.85 -4.57 -4.50
C HIS A 126 9.98 -4.98 -3.56
N GLU A 127 10.44 -4.07 -2.73
CA GLU A 127 11.34 -4.37 -1.60
C GLU A 127 10.56 -4.72 -0.31
N LEU A 128 11.24 -5.16 0.73
CA LEU A 128 10.69 -5.32 2.08
C LEU A 128 11.66 -4.66 3.05
N LEU A 129 11.17 -3.72 3.84
CA LEU A 129 11.89 -3.21 5.00
C LEU A 129 11.19 -3.68 6.29
N ILE A 130 11.96 -3.94 7.33
CA ILE A 130 11.49 -4.30 8.66
C ILE A 130 12.23 -3.38 9.60
N VAL A 131 11.49 -2.61 10.39
CA VAL A 131 12.04 -1.69 11.39
C VAL A 131 11.60 -2.20 12.76
N LEU A 132 12.57 -2.40 13.63
CA LEU A 132 12.39 -2.89 14.98
C LEU A 132 12.96 -1.85 15.94
N GLU A 133 12.24 -1.55 17.00
CA GLU A 133 12.71 -0.74 18.11
C GLU A 133 12.66 -1.57 19.39
N ASP A 134 13.72 -1.54 20.20
CA ASP A 134 13.71 -2.17 21.52
C ASP A 134 13.25 -1.21 22.63
N PHE A 135 13.12 -1.71 23.85
CA PHE A 135 12.63 -0.91 24.99
C PHE A 135 13.57 0.22 25.41
N ASP A 136 14.83 0.19 24.96
CA ASP A 136 15.82 1.24 25.21
C ASP A 136 15.86 2.26 24.05
N GLY A 137 14.97 2.12 23.06
CA GLY A 137 14.87 2.99 21.88
C GLY A 137 15.92 2.68 20.81
N VAL A 138 16.57 1.53 20.86
CA VAL A 138 17.55 1.12 19.85
C VAL A 138 16.82 0.60 18.63
N ILE A 139 17.05 1.25 17.49
CA ILE A 139 16.45 0.87 16.21
C ILE A 139 17.38 -0.07 15.44
N ALA A 140 16.84 -1.20 15.01
CA ALA A 140 17.46 -2.12 14.07
C ALA A 140 16.56 -2.31 12.83
N TYR A 141 17.16 -2.62 11.69
CA TYR A 141 16.39 -2.85 10.46
C TYR A 141 16.90 -4.04 9.64
N ALA A 142 15.99 -4.61 8.85
CA ALA A 142 16.27 -5.60 7.83
C ALA A 142 15.60 -5.18 6.52
N HIS A 143 16.40 -4.99 5.47
CA HIS A 143 15.96 -4.58 4.15
C HIS A 143 16.23 -5.71 3.14
N TYR A 144 15.30 -5.90 2.22
CA TYR A 144 15.24 -7.00 1.26
C TYR A 144 14.84 -6.46 -0.10
N ASP A 145 15.68 -6.65 -1.13
CA ASP A 145 15.48 -5.99 -2.43
C ASP A 145 14.43 -6.66 -3.36
N ASN A 146 13.80 -7.74 -2.93
CA ASN A 146 12.76 -8.46 -3.68
C ASN A 146 11.79 -9.22 -2.78
N PHE A 147 10.65 -8.62 -2.44
CA PHE A 147 9.62 -9.28 -1.65
C PHE A 147 8.50 -9.80 -2.54
N GLN A 148 8.25 -11.11 -2.50
CA GLN A 148 7.20 -11.76 -3.27
C GLN A 148 6.56 -12.88 -2.47
N ILE A 149 5.24 -12.96 -2.52
CA ILE A 149 4.46 -14.06 -1.94
C ILE A 149 3.59 -14.73 -3.00
N GLY A 150 3.24 -15.99 -2.78
CA GLY A 150 2.24 -16.70 -3.59
C GLY A 150 0.82 -16.19 -3.35
N ASN A 151 -0.11 -16.71 -4.14
CA ASN A 151 -1.55 -16.48 -3.90
C ASN A 151 -2.10 -17.45 -2.84
N GLU A 152 -3.39 -17.39 -2.56
CA GLU A 152 -4.03 -18.29 -1.58
C GLU A 152 -3.89 -19.79 -1.92
N SER A 153 -3.96 -20.16 -3.21
CA SER A 153 -3.81 -21.56 -3.63
C SER A 153 -2.40 -22.11 -3.39
N GLU A 154 -1.41 -21.21 -3.35
CA GLU A 154 -0.02 -21.49 -2.98
C GLU A 154 0.25 -21.19 -1.50
N LYS A 155 -0.81 -21.05 -0.68
CA LYS A 155 -0.74 -20.77 0.76
C LYS A 155 0.12 -19.55 1.12
N TYR A 156 0.13 -18.55 0.23
CA TYR A 156 0.92 -17.33 0.38
C TYR A 156 2.40 -17.57 0.66
N VAL A 157 2.96 -18.65 0.09
CA VAL A 157 4.38 -19.01 0.23
C VAL A 157 5.31 -17.81 0.01
N LEU A 158 6.34 -17.65 0.84
CA LEU A 158 7.35 -16.62 0.64
C LEU A 158 8.26 -17.00 -0.54
N LYS A 159 7.93 -16.51 -1.73
CA LYS A 159 8.66 -16.81 -2.98
C LYS A 159 10.02 -16.16 -3.06
N SER A 160 10.15 -14.93 -2.54
CA SER A 160 11.42 -14.21 -2.58
C SER A 160 11.52 -13.14 -1.50
N VAL A 161 12.73 -12.97 -1.02
CA VAL A 161 13.20 -11.81 -0.23
C VAL A 161 14.46 -11.17 -0.82
N GLY A 162 14.91 -11.64 -1.99
CA GLY A 162 16.06 -11.05 -2.68
C GLY A 162 17.34 -10.99 -1.84
N ARG A 163 18.09 -9.90 -1.98
CA ARG A 163 19.31 -9.62 -1.22
C ARG A 163 18.99 -8.88 0.07
N TYR A 164 19.56 -9.36 1.17
CA TYR A 164 19.49 -8.74 2.49
C TYR A 164 20.50 -7.60 2.63
N SER A 165 20.09 -6.55 3.34
CA SER A 165 20.97 -5.57 3.98
C SER A 165 20.37 -5.10 5.31
N GLY A 166 21.20 -4.85 6.32
CA GLY A 166 20.76 -4.21 7.55
C GLY A 166 21.48 -4.64 8.82
N THR A 167 20.90 -4.25 9.95
CA THR A 167 21.49 -4.38 11.30
C THR A 167 20.75 -5.38 12.18
N ALA A 168 19.52 -5.78 11.83
CA ALA A 168 18.68 -6.69 12.62
C ALA A 168 19.00 -8.19 12.44
N GLY A 169 19.96 -8.54 11.58
CA GLY A 169 20.22 -9.91 11.14
C GLY A 169 19.22 -10.42 10.09
N ASP A 170 19.65 -11.41 9.30
CA ASP A 170 18.87 -11.99 8.20
C ASP A 170 18.03 -13.18 8.67
N SER A 171 17.01 -12.90 9.49
CA SER A 171 16.08 -13.94 9.95
C SER A 171 15.05 -14.33 8.88
N ILE A 172 14.86 -13.49 7.85
CA ILE A 172 13.83 -13.71 6.83
C ILE A 172 14.29 -14.62 5.70
N ALA A 173 15.59 -14.70 5.41
CA ALA A 173 16.07 -15.68 4.44
C ALA A 173 15.70 -17.12 4.79
N TYR A 174 15.63 -17.48 6.07
CA TYR A 174 15.35 -18.85 6.52
C TYR A 174 13.92 -19.33 6.29
N GLN A 175 12.97 -18.43 6.06
CA GLN A 175 11.59 -18.84 5.75
C GLN A 175 11.22 -18.60 4.28
N ARG A 176 12.23 -18.48 3.41
CA ARG A 176 12.00 -18.61 1.97
C ARG A 176 11.40 -19.99 1.67
N ASP A 177 10.48 -20.04 0.72
CA ASP A 177 9.78 -21.26 0.28
C ASP A 177 8.91 -21.90 1.37
N GLU A 178 8.57 -21.12 2.39
CA GLU A 178 7.70 -21.55 3.47
C GLU A 178 6.32 -20.94 3.33
N GLU A 179 5.31 -21.77 3.58
CA GLU A 179 3.90 -21.41 3.46
C GLU A 179 3.43 -20.65 4.70
N PHE A 180 2.47 -19.76 4.52
CA PHE A 180 1.85 -19.06 5.63
C PHE A 180 1.03 -20.03 6.47
N SER A 181 1.07 -19.90 7.79
CA SER A 181 0.34 -20.78 8.71
C SER A 181 -0.33 -19.97 9.82
N THR A 182 -1.52 -20.37 10.21
CA THR A 182 -2.29 -19.82 11.34
C THR A 182 -2.66 -20.94 12.29
N TYR A 183 -3.18 -20.62 13.48
CA TYR A 183 -3.48 -21.64 14.49
C TYR A 183 -4.52 -22.69 14.04
N ASP A 184 -5.34 -22.36 13.04
CA ASP A 184 -6.39 -23.19 12.47
C ASP A 184 -6.03 -23.75 11.09
N GLN A 185 -4.85 -23.41 10.55
CA GLN A 185 -4.38 -23.91 9.26
C GLN A 185 -2.85 -24.12 9.28
N ASP A 186 -2.45 -25.35 9.54
CA ASP A 186 -1.06 -25.79 9.55
C ASP A 186 -0.56 -26.07 8.13
N ASN A 187 0.37 -25.25 7.65
CA ASN A 187 1.05 -25.43 6.37
C ASN A 187 2.58 -25.43 6.55
N ASP A 188 3.08 -25.53 7.79
CA ASP A 188 4.51 -25.56 8.04
C ASP A 188 5.10 -26.96 7.83
N LYS A 189 6.41 -27.04 7.60
CA LYS A 189 7.10 -28.31 7.35
C LYS A 189 7.60 -28.97 8.65
N ALA A 190 7.29 -28.38 9.81
CA ALA A 190 7.77 -28.88 11.08
C ALA A 190 6.92 -30.08 11.53
N PRO A 191 7.47 -30.96 12.40
CA PRO A 191 6.70 -32.08 12.95
C PRO A 191 5.66 -31.65 14.00
N PHE A 192 5.57 -30.36 14.31
CA PHE A 192 4.64 -29.77 15.27
C PHE A 192 4.08 -28.47 14.71
N HIS A 193 2.82 -28.16 15.01
CA HIS A 193 2.17 -26.96 14.51
C HIS A 193 2.80 -25.70 15.13
N CYS A 194 3.64 -25.01 14.36
CA CYS A 194 4.41 -23.88 14.85
C CYS A 194 3.50 -22.73 15.27
N ALA A 195 2.40 -22.49 14.55
CA ALA A 195 1.46 -21.42 14.86
C ALA A 195 0.70 -21.62 16.18
N LEU A 196 0.59 -22.87 16.68
CA LEU A 196 0.06 -23.18 18.01
C LEU A 196 1.14 -23.13 19.10
N SER A 197 2.35 -23.57 18.78
CA SER A 197 3.46 -23.70 19.74
C SER A 197 4.11 -22.35 20.04
N TYR A 198 4.07 -21.44 19.08
CA TYR A 198 4.60 -20.10 19.17
C TYR A 198 3.44 -19.10 19.06
N PHE A 199 2.72 -18.86 20.17
CA PHE A 199 1.64 -17.86 20.33
C PHE A 199 2.00 -16.41 19.94
N LEU A 200 3.22 -16.21 19.48
CA LEU A 200 3.86 -14.93 19.27
C LEU A 200 4.57 -14.86 17.90
N PHE A 201 4.51 -15.95 17.13
CA PHE A 201 5.03 -16.03 15.78
C PHE A 201 3.93 -16.57 14.89
N VAL A 202 2.87 -15.79 14.68
CA VAL A 202 2.33 -15.81 13.32
C VAL A 202 3.48 -15.25 12.47
N ARG A 203 4.16 -16.16 11.78
CA ARG A 203 5.39 -15.95 11.00
C ARG A 203 5.10 -14.77 10.05
N TRP A 204 5.46 -13.51 10.36
CA TRP A 204 6.76 -12.95 10.70
C TRP A 204 6.79 -11.91 11.85
N SER A 205 7.79 -12.07 12.72
CA SER A 205 8.23 -11.24 13.85
C SER A 205 7.34 -11.20 15.09
N LYS A 206 7.88 -11.77 16.18
CA LYS A 206 7.88 -11.09 17.47
C LYS A 206 8.87 -9.92 17.38
N SER A 207 8.41 -8.72 17.71
CA SER A 207 9.07 -7.79 18.63
C SER A 207 8.05 -6.71 18.99
N VAL A 208 8.15 -6.24 20.23
CA VAL A 208 7.44 -5.04 20.68
C VAL A 208 7.99 -3.88 19.84
N GLU A 209 7.10 -3.04 19.33
CA GLU A 209 7.38 -2.03 18.29
C GLU A 209 8.06 -2.55 17.01
N ALA A 210 7.47 -3.59 16.42
CA ALA A 210 7.78 -3.98 15.04
C ALA A 210 6.87 -3.22 14.07
N ALA A 211 7.42 -2.24 13.34
CA ALA A 211 6.83 -1.85 12.07
C ALA A 211 7.43 -2.76 10.99
N VAL A 212 6.67 -3.77 10.54
CA VAL A 212 7.04 -4.52 9.33
C VAL A 212 6.64 -3.66 8.16
N MET A 213 7.63 -2.99 7.60
CA MET A 213 7.46 -1.79 6.84
C MET A 213 8.10 -1.98 5.44
N ILE A 214 7.28 -2.47 4.49
CA ILE A 214 7.10 -1.90 3.14
C ILE A 214 7.84 -2.46 1.91
N THR A 215 7.05 -2.47 0.82
CA THR A 215 7.29 -2.41 -0.63
C THR A 215 7.52 -1.01 -1.28
N LYS A 216 8.74 -0.70 -1.77
CA LYS A 216 9.00 0.42 -2.71
C LYS A 216 9.10 -0.12 -4.12
N THR A 217 8.66 0.69 -5.06
CA THR A 217 8.59 0.30 -6.45
C THR A 217 9.81 0.88 -7.13
N LYS A 218 10.70 0.02 -7.66
CA LYS A 218 11.81 0.48 -8.47
C LYS A 218 11.22 1.14 -9.71
N GLY A 219 11.23 2.47 -9.78
CA GLY A 219 11.06 3.17 -11.04
C GLY A 219 12.13 2.66 -11.98
N LEU A 220 11.76 2.32 -13.22
CA LEU A 220 12.73 2.10 -14.28
C LEU A 220 13.49 3.42 -14.41
N ALA A 221 14.67 3.50 -13.79
CA ALA A 221 15.65 4.45 -14.22
C ALA A 221 15.88 4.13 -15.69
N HIS A 222 15.54 5.10 -16.54
CA HIS A 222 16.04 5.13 -17.88
C HIS A 222 17.57 5.15 -17.72
N ASP A 223 18.22 4.01 -17.98
CA ASP A 223 19.65 3.99 -18.27
C ASP A 223 19.81 4.82 -19.54
N GLY A 224 19.95 6.13 -19.35
CA GLY A 224 20.67 6.98 -20.28
C GLY A 224 22.13 6.61 -20.10
N GLY A 225 22.62 5.72 -20.95
CA GLY A 225 24.04 5.68 -21.23
C GLY A 225 24.46 7.05 -21.73
N ASP A 226 25.56 7.54 -21.20
CA ASP A 226 26.50 8.38 -21.93
C ASP A 226 27.89 7.92 -21.49
N ASP A 227 28.57 7.28 -22.44
CA ASP A 227 30.02 7.21 -22.51
C ASP A 227 30.58 8.65 -22.55
N ASP A 228 31.62 8.95 -21.78
CA ASP A 228 32.87 9.57 -22.28
C ASP A 228 33.78 10.14 -21.17
N TRP A 229 35.06 9.76 -21.30
CA TRP A 229 36.33 10.16 -20.63
C TRP A 229 36.62 9.73 -19.19
#